data_AF-A0A8T3NBY4-F1
#
_entry.id   AF-A0A8T3NBY4-F1
#
_cell.length_a   1.000
_cell.length_b   1.000
_cell.length_c   1.000
_cell.angle_alpha   90.00
_cell.angle_beta   90.00
_cell.angle_gamma   90.00
#
_symmetry.space_group_name_H-M   'P 1'
#
loop_
_entity.id
_entity.type
_entity.pdbx_description
1 polymer ?
#
loop_
_entity_poly.entity_id
_entity_poly.type
_entity_poly.pdbx_seq_one_letter_code
_entity_poly.pdbx_strand_id
1 'polypeptide(L)'
;MSGSIFVNLETSRHTGQERPEDILNEPEPFLVFKTDSSDELRFYRKHRIIRMQYLDEQPPLEPAELTILDCRLLLTDGVMLAGSIREFLPPERPRLIDYLNNLADCFVRLHLEAGLLCLVNKEHIVYASAARDVVV
;
A
#
# COMPACT_ATOMS: atom_id res chain seq x y z
N MET A 1 3.51 -14.60 -7.47
CA MET A 1 4.04 -15.38 -6.35
C MET A 1 3.14 -15.11 -5.16
N SER A 2 2.81 -16.14 -4.39
CA SER A 2 1.99 -16.07 -3.17
C SER A 2 2.73 -16.71 -2.00
N GLY A 3 2.28 -16.41 -0.79
CA GLY A 3 2.89 -16.86 0.44
C GLY A 3 2.52 -15.98 1.63
N SER A 4 3.27 -16.13 2.71
CA SER A 4 3.00 -15.49 3.99
C SER A 4 4.17 -14.64 4.45
N ILE A 5 3.84 -13.57 5.16
CA ILE A 5 4.76 -12.82 6.02
C ILE A 5 4.40 -13.09 7.47
N PHE A 6 5.33 -12.82 8.37
CA PHE A 6 5.12 -12.96 9.81
C PHE A 6 4.91 -11.58 10.39
N VAL A 7 3.81 -11.42 11.13
CA VAL A 7 3.45 -10.17 11.80
C VAL A 7 3.52 -10.35 13.31
N ASN A 8 3.95 -9.30 14.02
CA ASN A 8 3.91 -9.26 15.47
C ASN A 8 2.47 -9.07 15.98
N LEU A 9 2.16 -9.68 17.13
CA LEU A 9 0.84 -9.52 17.78
C LEU A 9 0.58 -8.11 18.31
N GLU A 10 1.65 -7.34 18.50
CA GLU A 10 1.61 -5.95 18.96
C GLU A 10 2.64 -5.13 18.17
N THR A 11 2.33 -3.87 17.89
CA THR A 11 3.25 -2.90 17.27
C THR A 11 3.32 -1.62 18.09
N SER A 12 4.44 -0.91 18.01
CA SER A 12 4.62 0.41 18.63
C SER A 12 4.07 1.56 17.77
N ARG A 13 3.70 1.29 16.50
CA ARG A 13 3.22 2.32 15.56
C ARG A 13 1.76 2.70 15.78
N HIS A 14 0.94 1.76 16.25
CA HIS A 14 -0.47 1.97 16.57
C HIS A 14 -0.98 0.87 17.52
N THR A 15 -2.16 1.08 18.10
CA THR A 15 -2.80 0.06 18.93
C THR A 15 -3.15 -1.18 18.09
N GLY A 16 -2.78 -2.37 18.58
CA GLY A 16 -3.16 -3.65 17.99
C GLY A 16 -2.02 -4.38 17.28
N GLN A 17 -2.41 -5.37 16.47
CA GLN A 17 -1.50 -6.24 15.72
C GLN A 17 -0.76 -5.47 14.63
N GLU A 18 0.52 -5.79 14.44
CA GLU A 18 1.32 -5.30 13.32
C GLU A 18 0.71 -5.71 11.99
N ARG A 19 0.80 -4.83 11.00
CA ARG A 19 0.20 -5.02 9.69
C ARG A 19 1.27 -5.11 8.61
N PRO A 20 0.93 -5.67 7.43
CA PRO A 20 1.87 -5.73 6.32
C PRO A 20 2.47 -4.36 5.94
N GLU A 21 1.70 -3.26 6.07
CA GLU A 21 2.20 -1.91 5.83
C GLU A 21 3.25 -1.44 6.84
N ASP A 22 3.17 -1.88 8.10
CA ASP A 22 4.16 -1.53 9.12
C ASP A 22 5.51 -2.14 8.77
N ILE A 23 5.50 -3.43 8.44
CA ILE A 23 6.69 -4.19 8.04
C ILE A 23 7.26 -3.63 6.73
N LEU A 24 6.43 -3.25 5.76
CA LEU A 24 6.97 -2.73 4.50
C LEU A 24 7.54 -1.30 4.62
N ASN A 25 7.10 -0.53 5.61
CA ASN A 25 7.53 0.85 5.87
C ASN A 25 8.47 1.02 7.08
N GLU A 26 8.91 -0.06 7.73
CA GLU A 26 10.00 0.00 8.73
C GLU A 26 11.36 0.22 8.04
N PRO A 27 12.37 0.75 8.76
CA PRO A 27 13.68 1.08 8.19
C PRO A 27 14.50 -0.14 7.75
N GLU A 28 14.21 -1.34 8.26
CA GLU A 28 14.89 -2.57 7.91
C GLU A 28 14.73 -2.86 6.40
N PRO A 29 15.80 -3.10 5.64
CA PRO A 29 15.72 -3.12 4.16
C PRO A 29 15.17 -4.41 3.56
N PHE A 30 14.94 -5.45 4.36
CA PHE A 30 14.54 -6.78 3.90
C PHE A 30 13.21 -7.21 4.50
N LEU A 31 12.37 -7.84 3.68
CA LEU A 31 11.17 -8.57 4.08
C LEU A 31 11.49 -10.07 4.13
N VAL A 32 11.15 -10.73 5.23
CA VAL A 32 11.15 -12.19 5.32
C VAL A 32 9.82 -12.70 4.76
N PHE A 33 9.89 -13.57 3.77
CA PHE A 33 8.72 -14.11 3.09
C PHE A 33 8.82 -15.62 2.96
N LYS A 34 7.75 -16.32 3.35
CA LYS A 34 7.59 -17.76 3.21
C LYS A 34 6.78 -18.03 1.95
N THR A 35 7.35 -18.74 0.98
CA THR A 35 6.64 -19.01 -0.28
C THR A 35 5.65 -20.17 -0.13
N ASP A 36 4.54 -20.18 -0.88
CA ASP A 36 3.65 -21.35 -0.88
C ASP A 36 4.26 -22.54 -1.64
N SER A 37 5.11 -22.25 -2.63
CA SER A 37 5.73 -23.25 -3.52
C SER A 37 6.85 -24.05 -2.86
N SER A 38 7.49 -23.51 -1.84
CA SER A 38 8.51 -24.18 -1.03
C SER A 38 8.43 -23.68 0.39
N ASP A 39 8.58 -24.57 1.38
CA ASP A 39 8.60 -24.23 2.81
C ASP A 39 9.84 -23.40 3.23
N GLU A 40 10.55 -22.83 2.26
CA GLU A 40 11.75 -22.02 2.44
C GLU A 40 11.40 -20.58 2.78
N LEU A 41 12.19 -20.00 3.68
CA LEU A 41 12.19 -18.58 3.96
C LEU A 41 13.13 -17.86 3.00
N ARG A 42 12.67 -16.74 2.44
CA ARG A 42 13.46 -15.89 1.55
C ARG A 42 13.46 -14.45 2.07
N PHE A 43 14.60 -13.79 1.86
CA PHE A 43 14.76 -12.38 2.15
C PHE A 43 14.63 -11.58 0.86
N TYR A 44 13.63 -10.71 0.79
CA TYR A 44 13.40 -9.81 -0.34
C TYR A 44 13.78 -8.40 0.05
N ARG A 45 14.57 -7.70 -0.77
CA ARG A 45 14.81 -6.28 -0.55
C ARG A 45 13.52 -5.49 -0.79
N LYS A 46 13.07 -4.72 0.18
CA LYS A 46 11.79 -3.98 0.11
C LYS A 46 11.75 -3.02 -1.09
N HIS A 47 12.85 -2.35 -1.39
CA HIS A 47 12.96 -1.48 -2.58
C HIS A 47 12.84 -2.22 -3.93
N ARG A 48 12.87 -3.56 -3.97
CA ARG A 48 12.63 -4.35 -5.19
C ARG A 48 11.21 -4.91 -5.27
N ILE A 49 10.42 -4.75 -4.21
CA ILE A 49 9.03 -5.14 -4.19
C ILE A 49 8.24 -4.03 -4.85
N ILE A 50 7.59 -4.35 -5.98
CA ILE A 50 6.73 -3.40 -6.71
C ILE A 50 5.42 -3.21 -5.95
N ARG A 51 4.80 -4.33 -5.53
CA ARG A 51 3.53 -4.33 -4.79
C ARG A 51 3.35 -5.60 -3.96
N MET A 52 2.51 -5.52 -2.95
CA MET A 52 1.97 -6.65 -2.17
C MET A 52 0.45 -6.52 -2.13
N GLN A 53 -0.27 -7.64 -2.30
CA GLN A 53 -1.72 -7.68 -2.22
C GLN A 53 -2.16 -8.69 -1.17
N TYR A 54 -3.16 -8.33 -0.38
CA TYR A 54 -3.80 -9.21 0.61
C TYR A 54 -5.27 -8.79 0.79
N LEU A 55 -6.06 -9.68 1.38
CA LEU A 55 -7.41 -9.34 1.80
C LEU A 55 -7.32 -8.58 3.12
N ASP A 56 -7.92 -7.39 3.16
CA ASP A 56 -8.01 -6.63 4.41
C ASP A 56 -9.18 -7.17 5.23
N GLU A 57 -8.87 -7.87 6.32
CA GLU A 57 -9.87 -8.44 7.22
C GLU A 57 -10.37 -7.41 8.26
N GLN A 58 -9.80 -6.20 8.28
CA GLN A 58 -10.23 -5.16 9.20
C GLN A 58 -11.51 -4.46 8.71
N PRO A 59 -12.41 -4.07 9.63
CA PRO A 59 -13.57 -3.27 9.25
C PRO A 59 -13.10 -1.93 8.67
N PRO A 60 -13.70 -1.45 7.56
CA PRO A 60 -13.36 -0.16 7.01
C PRO A 60 -13.61 0.93 8.05
N LEU A 61 -12.62 1.81 8.22
CA LEU A 61 -12.78 3.07 8.97
C LEU A 61 -13.98 3.85 8.40
N GLU A 62 -14.77 4.47 9.28
CA GLU A 62 -15.98 5.17 8.84
C GLU A 62 -15.64 6.30 7.86
N PRO A 63 -16.36 6.42 6.72
CA PRO A 63 -16.02 7.37 5.65
C PRO A 63 -16.02 8.84 6.07
N ALA A 64 -16.68 9.19 7.17
CA ALA A 64 -16.90 10.58 7.59
C ALA A 64 -15.60 11.33 7.93
N GLU A 65 -14.51 10.62 8.24
CA GLU A 65 -13.24 11.24 8.65
C GLU A 65 -12.13 11.12 7.61
N LEU A 66 -12.34 10.37 6.52
CA LEU A 66 -11.32 10.05 5.53
C LEU A 66 -11.51 10.81 4.22
N THR A 67 -10.41 11.33 3.68
CA THR A 67 -10.38 11.79 2.28
C THR A 67 -10.19 10.58 1.38
N ILE A 68 -11.14 10.39 0.46
CA ILE A 68 -11.10 9.33 -0.55
C ILE A 68 -10.62 9.90 -1.87
N LEU A 69 -9.50 9.38 -2.37
CA LEU A 69 -8.92 9.76 -3.66
C LEU A 69 -8.95 8.56 -4.61
N ASP A 70 -9.92 8.58 -5.53
CA ASP A 70 -9.96 7.61 -6.62
C ASP A 70 -8.82 7.90 -7.60
N CYS A 71 -7.99 6.90 -7.87
CA CYS A 71 -6.80 7.08 -8.68
C CYS A 71 -6.47 5.85 -9.54
N ARG A 72 -5.61 6.10 -10.52
CA ARG A 72 -4.94 5.08 -11.33
C ARG A 72 -3.44 5.23 -11.19
N LEU A 73 -2.75 4.11 -10.97
CA LEU A 73 -1.29 4.04 -10.83
C LEU A 73 -0.72 3.11 -11.90
N LEU A 74 0.11 3.65 -12.78
CA LEU A 74 0.92 2.87 -13.72
C LEU A 74 2.24 2.50 -13.04
N LEU A 75 2.54 1.21 -13.02
CA LEU A 75 3.73 0.69 -12.37
C LEU A 75 4.84 0.36 -13.37
N THR A 76 6.07 0.22 -12.87
CA THR A 76 7.26 -0.13 -13.67
C THR A 76 7.18 -1.48 -14.37
N ASP A 77 6.33 -2.40 -13.92
CA ASP A 77 6.05 -3.67 -14.63
C ASP A 77 4.96 -3.53 -15.72
N GLY A 78 4.51 -2.31 -16.00
CA GLY A 78 3.50 -2.00 -17.01
C GLY A 78 2.05 -2.20 -16.55
N VAL A 79 1.83 -2.67 -15.32
CA VAL A 79 0.49 -2.87 -14.77
C VAL A 79 -0.13 -1.52 -14.39
N MET A 80 -1.41 -1.33 -14.78
CA MET A 80 -2.24 -0.22 -14.32
C MET A 80 -3.16 -0.70 -13.20
N LEU A 81 -2.99 -0.15 -12.01
CA LEU A 81 -3.91 -0.38 -10.88
C LEU A 81 -4.94 0.75 -10.81
N ALA A 82 -6.20 0.42 -10.59
CA ALA A 82 -7.26 1.38 -10.32
C ALA A 82 -7.86 1.08 -8.94
N GLY A 83 -7.98 2.11 -8.11
CA GLY A 83 -8.46 1.95 -6.73
C GLY A 83 -8.61 3.29 -6.02
N SER A 84 -8.75 3.22 -4.70
CA SER A 84 -8.91 4.39 -3.86
C SER A 84 -7.85 4.45 -2.76
N ILE A 85 -7.24 5.62 -2.60
CA ILE A 85 -6.44 5.94 -1.42
C ILE A 85 -7.38 6.56 -0.40
N ARG A 86 -7.31 6.09 0.85
CA ARG A 86 -8.21 6.51 1.93
C ARG A 86 -7.36 6.95 3.11
N GLU A 87 -7.26 8.26 3.32
CA GLU A 87 -6.32 8.84 4.27
C GLU A 87 -6.87 10.07 4.98
N PHE A 88 -6.36 10.32 6.18
CA PHE A 88 -6.57 11.57 6.91
C PHE A 88 -5.65 12.65 6.34
N LEU A 89 -6.07 13.28 5.24
CA LEU A 89 -5.32 14.36 4.63
C LEU A 89 -5.62 15.69 5.33
N PRO A 90 -4.59 16.50 5.66
CA PRO A 90 -4.80 17.88 6.09
C PRO A 90 -5.61 18.64 5.03
N PRO A 91 -6.57 19.49 5.45
CA PRO A 91 -7.47 20.17 4.52
C PRO A 91 -6.74 21.08 3.51
N GLU A 92 -5.48 21.47 3.78
CA GLU A 92 -4.70 22.36 2.93
C GLU A 92 -4.05 21.68 1.71
N ARG A 93 -3.93 20.33 1.68
CA ARG A 93 -3.24 19.59 0.60
C ARG A 93 -3.92 18.27 0.22
N PRO A 94 -5.14 18.30 -0.35
CA PRO A 94 -5.91 17.09 -0.65
C PRO A 94 -5.48 16.38 -1.95
N ARG A 95 -4.36 16.75 -2.57
CA ARG A 95 -4.01 16.25 -3.91
C ARG A 95 -3.29 14.91 -3.82
N LEU A 96 -3.63 14.02 -4.75
CA LEU A 96 -2.97 12.71 -4.92
C LEU A 96 -1.44 12.82 -4.95
N ILE A 97 -0.91 13.81 -5.66
CA ILE A 97 0.54 14.00 -5.80
C ILE A 97 1.22 14.38 -4.47
N ASP A 98 0.53 15.13 -3.60
CA ASP A 98 1.07 15.53 -2.31
C ASP A 98 1.20 14.32 -1.38
N TYR A 99 0.22 13.42 -1.42
CA TYR A 99 0.26 12.16 -0.68
C TYR A 99 1.39 11.23 -1.20
N LEU A 100 1.51 11.06 -2.51
CA LEU A 100 2.59 10.25 -3.09
C LEU A 100 3.98 10.83 -2.80
N ASN A 101 4.10 12.16 -2.68
CA ASN A 101 5.37 12.80 -2.36
C ASN A 101 5.75 12.76 -0.87
N ASN A 102 4.89 12.25 0.02
CA ASN A 102 5.24 12.11 1.44
C ASN A 102 6.33 11.04 1.62
N LEU A 103 7.56 11.47 1.98
CA LEU A 103 8.73 10.59 2.09
C LEU A 103 8.77 9.71 3.36
N ALA A 104 7.82 9.86 4.28
CA ALA A 104 7.82 9.10 5.53
C ALA A 104 7.64 7.60 5.31
N ASP A 105 6.79 7.22 4.35
CA ASP A 105 6.53 5.83 3.98
C ASP A 105 7.02 5.55 2.57
N CYS A 106 7.44 4.32 2.28
CA CYS A 106 7.85 3.88 0.93
C CYS A 106 6.69 3.24 0.16
N PHE A 107 5.78 2.58 0.89
CA PHE A 107 4.62 1.89 0.37
C PHE A 107 3.35 2.63 0.74
N VAL A 108 2.47 2.80 -0.25
CA VAL A 108 1.16 3.43 -0.09
C VAL A 108 0.03 2.42 -0.20
N ARG A 109 -1.06 2.67 0.53
CA ARG A 109 -2.26 1.83 0.54
C ARG A 109 -3.19 2.19 -0.61
N LEU A 110 -3.44 1.23 -1.49
CA LEU A 110 -4.44 1.33 -2.55
C LEU A 110 -5.53 0.29 -2.29
N HIS A 111 -6.73 0.75 -1.94
CA HIS A 111 -7.89 -0.12 -1.77
C HIS A 111 -8.47 -0.43 -3.15
N LEU A 112 -8.46 -1.71 -3.50
CA LEU A 112 -9.02 -2.25 -4.72
C LEU A 112 -10.46 -2.72 -4.47
N GLU A 113 -11.08 -3.28 -5.51
CA GLU A 113 -12.40 -3.91 -5.40
C GLU A 113 -12.36 -5.16 -4.51
N ALA A 114 -13.53 -5.59 -4.03
CA ALA A 114 -13.73 -6.83 -3.27
C ALA A 114 -12.89 -6.96 -1.97
N GLY A 115 -12.52 -5.84 -1.35
CA GLY A 115 -11.78 -5.85 -0.07
C GLY A 115 -10.29 -6.18 -0.20
N LEU A 116 -9.76 -6.19 -1.43
CA LEU A 116 -8.33 -6.34 -1.67
C LEU A 116 -7.61 -5.03 -1.35
N LEU A 117 -6.57 -5.13 -0.52
CA LEU A 117 -5.66 -4.04 -0.24
C LEU A 117 -4.35 -4.30 -0.97
N CYS A 118 -3.88 -3.29 -1.71
CA CYS A 118 -2.63 -3.32 -2.43
C CYS A 118 -1.66 -2.29 -1.86
N LEU A 119 -0.56 -2.76 -1.28
CA LEU A 119 0.57 -1.92 -0.89
C LEU A 119 1.46 -1.72 -2.11
N VAL A 120 1.61 -0.49 -2.56
CA VAL A 120 2.35 -0.13 -3.78
C VAL A 120 3.61 0.63 -3.38
N ASN A 121 4.77 0.18 -3.82
CA ASN A 121 6.02 0.92 -3.61
C ASN A 121 6.05 2.13 -4.55
N LYS A 122 6.20 3.33 -3.97
CA LYS A 122 6.17 4.58 -4.72
C LYS A 122 7.32 4.75 -5.72
N GLU A 123 8.48 4.18 -5.44
CA GLU A 123 9.62 4.21 -6.39
C GLU A 123 9.30 3.49 -7.70
N HIS A 124 8.31 2.60 -7.68
CA HIS A 124 7.84 1.84 -8.83
C HIS A 124 6.60 2.44 -9.50
N ILE A 125 6.11 3.59 -9.06
CA ILE A 125 5.03 4.32 -9.72
C ILE A 125 5.62 5.19 -10.83
N VAL A 126 5.27 4.89 -12.07
CA VAL A 126 5.69 5.64 -13.26
C VAL A 126 4.78 6.83 -13.51
N TYR A 127 3.48 6.63 -13.31
CA TYR A 127 2.47 7.65 -13.54
C TYR A 127 1.30 7.46 -12.58
N ALA A 128 0.77 8.58 -12.09
CA ALA A 128 -0.40 8.61 -11.22
C ALA A 128 -1.39 9.66 -11.74
N SER A 129 -2.67 9.29 -11.81
CA SER A 129 -3.75 10.19 -12.20
C SER A 129 -4.95 10.02 -11.28
N ALA A 130 -5.64 11.12 -10.97
CA ALA A 130 -6.95 11.05 -10.37
C ALA A 130 -7.94 10.41 -11.37
N ALA A 131 -8.92 9.65 -10.88
CA ALA A 131 -9.94 9.06 -11.74
C ALA A 131 -10.90 10.11 -12.34
N ARG A 132 -10.90 11.33 -11.80
CA ARG A 132 -11.66 12.49 -12.27
C ARG A 132 -10.79 13.48 -13.04
N ASP A 133 -10.29 13.07 -14.20
CA ASP A 133 -9.83 13.99 -15.25
C ASP A 133 -10.21 13.39 -16.61
N VAL A 134 -11.51 13.30 -16.87
CA VAL A 134 -12.05 13.29 -18.24
C VAL A 134 -12.87 14.56 -18.36
N VAL A 135 -12.20 15.67 -18.66
CA VAL A 135 -12.87 16.83 -19.25
C VAL A 135 -13.10 16.46 -20.71
N VAL A 136 -14.36 16.20 -21.05
CA VAL A 136 -14.85 16.15 -22.43
C VAL A 136 -14.86 17.58 -23.00
#